data_AF-A0A1H4T006-F1
#
_entry.id   AF-A0A1H4T006-F1
#
_cell.length_a   1.000
_cell.length_b   1.000
_cell.length_c   1.000
_cell.angle_alpha   90.00
_cell.angle_beta   90.00
_cell.angle_gamma   90.00
#
_symmetry.space_group_name_H-M   'P 1'
#
loop_
_entity.id
_entity.type
_entity.pdbx_description
1 polymer ?
#
loop_
_entity_poly.entity_id
_entity_poly.type
_entity_poly.pdbx_seq_one_letter_code
_entity_poly.pdbx_strand_id
1 'polypeptide(L)'
;MLSVMSDTPVKQQSTAAFYGQAVASFAIAMVATSIGIFRLNADAWVRAFLAIAVLYLVTSAFTLAKVIRDRQEAGQIVSRVDQARLDRLLAEHDPFAEKL
;
A
#
# COMPACT_ATOMS: atom_id res chain seq x y z
N MET A 1 0.23 31.48 -18.05
CA MET A 1 0.09 30.22 -18.80
C MET A 1 1.01 29.16 -18.20
N LEU A 2 0.71 28.68 -16.98
CA LEU A 2 1.24 27.43 -16.42
C LEU A 2 0.14 26.91 -15.51
N SER A 3 -0.77 26.12 -16.08
CA SER A 3 -1.78 25.38 -15.33
C SER A 3 -1.03 24.37 -14.47
N VAL A 4 -0.94 24.64 -13.17
CA VAL A 4 -0.68 23.60 -12.17
C VAL A 4 -1.84 22.62 -12.30
N MET A 5 -1.56 21.49 -12.95
CA MET A 5 -2.47 20.35 -12.99
C MET A 5 -2.68 19.90 -11.55
N SER A 6 -3.91 20.07 -11.07
CA SER A 6 -4.38 19.42 -9.86
C SER A 6 -4.35 17.91 -10.10
N ASP A 7 -3.32 17.24 -9.60
CA ASP A 7 -3.34 15.78 -9.46
C ASP A 7 -4.41 15.44 -8.43
N THR A 8 -5.67 15.32 -8.89
CA THR A 8 -6.72 14.70 -8.09
C THR A 8 -6.26 13.27 -7.78
N PRO A 9 -5.99 12.91 -6.52
CA PRO A 9 -5.65 11.53 -6.20
C PRO A 9 -6.91 10.71 -6.43
N VAL A 10 -6.95 10.00 -7.56
CA VAL A 10 -7.97 8.98 -7.83
C VAL A 10 -7.82 7.96 -6.71
N LYS A 11 -8.72 8.04 -5.72
CA LYS A 11 -8.78 7.10 -4.61
C LYS A 11 -9.29 5.79 -5.21
N GLN A 12 -8.38 4.99 -5.74
CA GLN A 12 -8.67 3.70 -6.34
C GLN A 12 -9.11 2.74 -5.24
N GLN A 13 -10.40 2.78 -4.89
CA GLN A 13 -11.01 1.83 -3.97
C GLN A 13 -11.14 0.50 -4.69
N SER A 14 -10.26 -0.45 -4.40
CA SER A 14 -10.44 -1.83 -4.79
C SER A 14 -11.77 -2.33 -4.25
N THR A 15 -12.66 -2.76 -5.15
CA THR A 15 -13.96 -3.33 -4.78
C THR A 15 -13.75 -4.54 -3.87
N ALA A 16 -14.62 -4.76 -2.88
CA ALA A 16 -14.52 -5.87 -1.93
C ALA A 16 -14.34 -7.26 -2.60
N ALA A 17 -14.87 -7.42 -3.82
CA ALA A 17 -14.67 -8.60 -4.66
C ALA A 17 -13.18 -8.85 -5.03
N PHE A 18 -12.44 -7.81 -5.45
CA PHE A 18 -11.02 -7.94 -5.79
C PHE A 18 -10.16 -8.25 -4.57
N TYR A 19 -10.51 -7.71 -3.40
CA TYR A 19 -9.84 -8.06 -2.15
C TYR A 19 -10.05 -9.54 -1.81
N GLY A 20 -11.30 -10.03 -1.89
CA GLY A 20 -11.62 -11.44 -1.64
C GLY A 20 -10.88 -12.38 -2.60
N GLN A 21 -10.81 -12.04 -3.89
CA GLN A 21 -10.04 -12.78 -4.88
C GLN A 21 -8.56 -12.82 -4.54
N ALA A 22 -7.96 -11.69 -4.14
CA ALA A 22 -6.54 -11.64 -3.79
C ALA A 22 -6.22 -12.56 -2.60
N VAL A 23 -7.06 -12.55 -1.56
CA VAL A 23 -6.91 -13.43 -0.39
C VAL A 23 -7.07 -14.89 -0.79
N ALA A 24 -8.07 -15.23 -1.62
CA ALA A 24 -8.28 -16.58 -2.10
C ALA A 24 -7.10 -17.10 -2.94
N SER A 25 -6.62 -16.31 -3.90
CA SER A 25 -5.46 -16.64 -4.73
C SER A 25 -4.21 -16.85 -3.89
N PHE A 26 -3.97 -16.00 -2.88
CA PHE A 26 -2.85 -16.15 -1.97
C PHE A 26 -2.96 -17.45 -1.15
N ALA A 27 -4.15 -17.78 -0.63
CA ALA A 27 -4.38 -19.02 0.10
C ALA A 27 -4.12 -20.26 -0.77
N ILE A 28 -4.60 -20.26 -2.01
CA ILE A 28 -4.37 -21.35 -2.98
C ILE A 28 -2.87 -21.49 -3.27
N ALA A 29 -2.16 -20.38 -3.50
CA ALA A 29 -0.72 -20.39 -3.75
C ALA A 29 0.07 -20.93 -2.55
N MET A 30 -0.30 -20.53 -1.33
CA MET A 30 0.29 -21.05 -0.10
C MET A 30 0.11 -22.56 0.03
N VAL A 31 -1.10 -23.07 -0.17
CA VAL A 31 -1.40 -24.50 -0.10
C VAL A 31 -0.65 -25.27 -1.18
N ALA A 32 -0.66 -24.79 -2.43
CA ALA A 32 0.06 -25.42 -3.53
C ALA A 32 1.56 -25.50 -3.25
N THR A 33 2.15 -24.42 -2.71
CA THR A 33 3.57 -24.37 -2.33
C THR A 33 3.87 -25.37 -1.21
N SER A 34 3.05 -25.40 -0.16
CA SER A 34 3.21 -26.37 0.93
C SER A 34 3.12 -27.80 0.42
N ILE A 35 2.14 -28.14 -0.43
CA ILE A 35 2.02 -29.47 -1.05
C ILE A 35 3.27 -29.79 -1.89
N GLY A 36 3.79 -28.82 -2.64
CA GLY A 36 5.04 -28.96 -3.39
C GLY A 36 6.22 -29.34 -2.50
N ILE A 37 6.39 -28.62 -1.37
CA ILE A 37 7.40 -28.96 -0.36
C ILE A 37 7.14 -30.34 0.26
N PHE A 38 5.88 -30.73 0.43
CA PHE A 38 5.54 -32.05 0.97
C PHE A 38 5.83 -33.20 0.00
N ARG A 39 5.64 -33.01 -1.30
CA ARG A 39 5.91 -34.04 -2.32
C ARG A 39 7.33 -34.01 -2.87
N LEU A 40 8.13 -33.01 -2.51
CA LEU A 40 9.53 -32.91 -2.91
C LEU A 40 10.31 -34.12 -2.38
N ASN A 41 10.99 -34.83 -3.26
CA ASN A 41 11.92 -35.89 -2.90
C ASN A 41 13.23 -35.26 -2.42
N ALA A 42 13.24 -34.86 -1.15
CA ALA A 42 14.38 -34.25 -0.47
C ALA A 42 14.37 -34.66 1.01
N ASP A 43 15.53 -34.52 1.66
CA ASP A 43 15.66 -34.77 3.08
C ASP A 43 14.71 -33.90 3.92
N ALA A 44 14.27 -34.46 5.05
CA ALA A 44 13.36 -33.79 5.97
C ALA A 44 13.89 -32.41 6.40
N TRP A 45 15.21 -32.29 6.58
CA TRP A 45 15.86 -31.03 6.94
C TRP A 45 15.70 -29.95 5.86
N VAL A 46 15.91 -30.32 4.58
CA VAL A 46 15.75 -29.39 3.44
C VAL A 46 14.30 -28.93 3.33
N ARG A 47 13.34 -29.85 3.52
CA ARG A 47 11.91 -29.52 3.51
C ARG A 47 11.53 -28.57 4.64
N ALA A 48 12.07 -28.77 5.85
CA ALA A 48 11.86 -27.87 6.98
C ALA A 48 12.46 -26.48 6.73
N PHE A 49 13.67 -26.41 6.19
CA PHE A 49 14.30 -25.14 5.82
C PHE A 49 13.46 -24.37 4.80
N LEU A 50 12.98 -25.04 3.74
CA LEU A 50 12.11 -24.42 2.73
C LEU A 50 10.78 -23.95 3.34
N ALA A 51 10.17 -24.73 4.23
CA ALA A 51 8.95 -24.32 4.90
C ALA A 51 9.14 -23.03 5.72
N ILE A 52 10.21 -22.96 6.52
CA ILE A 52 10.54 -21.76 7.31
C ILE A 52 10.88 -20.58 6.40
N ALA A 53 11.65 -20.80 5.33
CA ALA A 53 12.00 -19.76 4.37
C ALA A 53 10.75 -19.15 3.72
N VAL A 54 9.79 -19.97 3.28
CA VAL A 54 8.52 -19.49 2.71
C VAL A 54 7.72 -18.69 3.75
N LEU A 55 7.57 -19.20 4.96
CA LEU A 55 6.84 -18.51 6.04
C LEU A 55 7.46 -17.14 6.38
N TYR A 56 8.78 -17.08 6.50
CA TYR A 56 9.50 -15.85 6.80
C TYR A 56 9.45 -14.86 5.63
N LEU A 57 9.61 -15.34 4.40
CA LEU A 57 9.51 -14.50 3.20
C LEU A 57 8.12 -13.87 3.08
N VAL A 58 7.06 -14.65 3.26
CA VAL A 58 5.67 -14.16 3.25
C VAL A 58 5.43 -13.13 4.34
N THR A 59 5.89 -13.41 5.56
CA THR A 59 5.73 -12.50 6.71
C THR A 59 6.45 -11.17 6.46
N SER A 60 7.70 -11.22 6.00
CA SER A 60 8.50 -10.03 5.71
C SER A 60 7.95 -9.23 4.53
N ALA A 61 7.44 -9.90 3.48
CA ALA A 61 6.77 -9.24 2.37
C ALA A 61 5.52 -8.47 2.80
N PHE A 62 4.68 -9.05 3.67
CA PHE A 62 3.52 -8.34 4.21
C PHE A 62 3.89 -7.17 5.11
N THR A 63 4.94 -7.32 5.93
CA THR A 63 5.46 -6.22 6.77
C THR A 63 5.98 -5.09 5.88
N LEU A 64 6.76 -5.40 4.85
CA LEU A 64 7.26 -4.42 3.90
C LEU A 64 6.11 -3.72 3.16
N ALA A 65 5.10 -4.47 2.71
CA ALA A 65 3.92 -3.90 2.06
C ALA A 65 3.17 -2.93 2.98
N LYS A 66 3.01 -3.26 4.27
CA LYS A 66 2.45 -2.32 5.25
C LYS A 66 3.30 -1.07 5.39
N VAL A 67 4.61 -1.20 5.59
CA VAL A 67 5.52 -0.05 5.73
C VAL A 67 5.44 0.87 4.51
N ILE A 68 5.41 0.33 3.30
CA ILE A 68 5.27 1.12 2.07
C ILE A 68 3.92 1.85 2.03
N ARG A 69 2.83 1.15 2.36
CA ARG A 69 1.48 1.75 2.42
C ARG A 69 1.39 2.85 3.47
N ASP A 70 1.90 2.61 4.68
CA ASP A 70 1.90 3.56 5.78
C ASP A 70 2.68 4.83 5.40
N ARG A 71 3.79 4.69 4.66
CA ARG A 71 4.54 5.85 4.11
C ARG A 71 3.77 6.62 3.04
N GLN A 72 3.02 5.95 2.17
CA GLN A 72 2.17 6.59 1.18
C GLN A 72 1.01 7.36 1.85
N GLU A 73 0.36 6.75 2.84
CA GLU A 73 -0.73 7.39 3.60
C GLU A 73 -0.23 8.61 4.39
N ALA A 74 0.93 8.52 5.04
CA ALA A 74 1.56 9.66 5.73
C ALA A 74 1.84 10.84 4.79
N GLY A 75 2.37 10.59 3.59
CA GLY A 75 2.63 11.65 2.60
C GLY A 75 1.36 12.34 2.12
N GLN A 76 0.26 11.58 1.92
CA GLN A 76 -1.03 12.14 1.52
C GLN A 76 -1.69 12.98 2.62
N ILE A 77 -1.47 12.66 3.90
CA ILE A 77 -2.02 13.44 5.02
C ILE A 77 -1.30 14.79 5.14
N VAL A 78 0.03 14.78 5.04
CA VAL A 78 0.84 16.01 5.12
C VAL A 78 0.44 17.00 4.03
N SER A 79 0.27 16.54 2.78
CA SER A 79 -0.10 17.44 1.67
C SER A 79 -1.49 18.09 1.87
N ARG A 80 -2.45 17.40 2.48
CA ARG A 80 -3.77 17.97 2.79
C ARG A 80 -3.71 19.03 3.88
N VAL A 81 -2.87 18.83 4.90
CA VAL A 81 -2.68 19.81 5.97
C VAL A 81 -1.99 21.06 5.43
N ASP A 82 -0.99 20.88 4.57
CA ASP A 82 -0.29 22.01 3.93
C ASP A 82 -1.23 22.79 3.01
N GLN A 83 -2.07 22.11 2.22
CA GLN A 83 -3.09 22.79 1.41
C GLN A 83 -4.09 23.57 2.28
N ALA A 84 -4.62 22.98 3.35
CA ALA A 84 -5.54 23.69 4.24
C ALA A 84 -4.89 24.89 4.95
N ARG A 85 -3.57 24.81 5.26
CA ARG A 85 -2.81 25.92 5.83
C ARG A 85 -2.56 27.02 4.79
N LEU A 86 -2.18 26.66 3.58
CA LEU A 86 -2.01 27.59 2.47
C LEU A 86 -3.33 28.30 2.15
N ASP A 87 -4.44 27.57 2.10
CA ASP A 87 -5.77 28.14 1.87
C ASP A 87 -6.15 29.14 2.97
N ARG A 88 -5.80 28.87 4.23
CA ARG A 88 -6.00 29.82 5.33
C ARG A 88 -5.13 31.07 5.18
N LEU A 89 -3.85 30.91 4.85
CA LEU A 89 -2.96 32.06 4.64
C LEU A 89 -3.43 32.94 3.48
N LEU A 90 -3.91 32.33 2.39
CA LEU A 90 -4.51 33.03 1.25
C LEU A 90 -5.83 33.72 1.61
N ALA A 91 -6.66 33.11 2.46
CA ALA A 91 -7.91 33.71 2.91
C ALA A 91 -7.70 34.87 3.90
N GLU A 92 -6.65 34.80 4.72
CA GLU A 92 -6.31 35.81 5.73
C GLU A 92 -5.52 36.98 5.12
N HIS A 93 -4.77 36.73 4.04
CA HIS A 93 -4.18 37.75 3.19
C HIS A 93 -4.94 37.79 1.85
N ASP A 94 -6.12 38.41 1.84
CA ASP A 94 -6.86 38.70 0.60
C ASP A 94 -6.52 40.11 0.07
N PRO A 95 -5.51 40.25 -0.81
CA PRO A 95 -5.11 41.54 -1.37
C PRO A 95 -6.14 42.16 -2.34
N PHE A 96 -7.28 41.50 -2.60
CA PHE A 96 -8.32 41.99 -3.49
C PHE A 96 -9.51 42.62 -2.76
N ALA A 97 -9.65 42.41 -1.45
CA ALA A 97 -10.69 43.05 -0.64
C ALA A 97 -10.39 44.54 -0.34
N GLU A 98 -9.12 44.95 -0.35
CA GLU A 98 -8.69 46.31 0.04
C GLU A 98 -8.75 47.35 -1.11
N LYS A 99 -9.22 46.97 -2.30
CA LYS A 99 -9.19 47.83 -3.51
C LYS A 99 -10.55 48.10 -4.19
N LEU A 100 -11.65 47.97 -3.47
CA LEU A 100 -12.99 48.43 -3.89
C LEU A 100 -13.59 49.34 -2.81
#